data_AF-A0A8S3YBX8-F1
#
_entry.id   AF-A0A8S3YBX8-F1
#
_cell.length_a   1.000
_cell.length_b   1.000
_cell.length_c   1.000
_cell.angle_alpha   90.00
_cell.angle_beta   90.00
_cell.angle_gamma   90.00
#
_symmetry.space_group_name_H-M   'P 1'
#
loop_
_entity.id
_entity.type
_entity.pdbx_description
1 polymer ?
#
loop_
_entity_poly.entity_id
_entity_poly.type
_entity_poly.pdbx_seq_one_letter_code
_entity_poly.pdbx_strand_id
1 'polypeptide(L)'
;CLAASGIVKLLTMNLGHTAYLDNIHSKNVYYVLKASMSTLHNIARCAGVLHHFKEMKTAEVILALRNSSDDFLKSMAMLTLVYLVEEKDNAKLVGETNIIKKIINLLRKALEDKQKGKFHGLTPIELIQGLARLAVYDLNKAKIIEDGALDGFVLMLQSHDPREQTLCAECIWLLSFDKRVRQTVTDFPEFMNTMENLKDCENQVLRRNIRGALWLIKGEIDTDTSDIRLQNIPKSKKQVFISFSLNERDQVKQLSSSLTAEGYKLWVDWDQTGGSTLQAMVEAAASSAVVLICMSERYMQSSACRTEAEFIFHQRKDIILLLMQKQYLPDGWLHVLVGSKTYIDFSGKYLYEKSVQVVRYCHTSSTTSSSSLPLSNNGNAFLTSMSNEHVENWLESKGLHRLTSAFSQIDGQLIWQLKRLRETTPEYFYSILERQFGMTLIDILRFNAALDTLQ
;
A
#
# COMPACT_ATOMS: atom_id res chain seq x y z
N CYS A 1 -20.20 9.58 -2.12
CA CYS A 1 -18.96 10.20 -1.58
C CYS A 1 -18.91 11.67 -2.04
N LEU A 2 -18.64 12.62 -1.15
CA LEU A 2 -18.54 14.05 -1.50
C LEU A 2 -17.52 14.31 -2.61
N ALA A 3 -16.39 13.58 -2.60
CA ALA A 3 -15.36 13.69 -3.62
C ALA A 3 -15.91 13.38 -5.03
N ALA A 4 -16.73 12.34 -5.15
CA ALA A 4 -17.39 11.96 -6.42
C ALA A 4 -18.47 12.96 -6.88
N SER A 5 -18.90 13.89 -6.02
CA SER A 5 -19.89 14.93 -6.36
C SER A 5 -19.25 16.22 -6.90
N GLY A 6 -17.94 16.20 -7.19
CA GLY A 6 -17.22 17.36 -7.75
C GLY A 6 -16.79 18.41 -6.74
N ILE A 7 -16.96 18.17 -5.43
CA ILE A 7 -16.60 19.17 -4.40
C ILE A 7 -15.10 19.50 -4.42
N VAL A 8 -14.24 18.50 -4.71
CA VAL A 8 -12.78 18.67 -4.73
C VAL A 8 -12.40 19.75 -5.74
N LYS A 9 -13.06 19.79 -6.90
CA LYS A 9 -12.85 20.82 -7.93
C LYS A 9 -13.17 22.21 -7.40
N LEU A 10 -14.36 22.41 -6.84
CA LEU A 10 -14.80 23.72 -6.33
C LEU A 10 -13.85 24.26 -5.26
N LEU A 11 -13.50 23.43 -4.29
CA LEU A 11 -12.64 23.85 -3.18
C LEU A 11 -11.19 24.11 -3.64
N THR A 12 -10.69 23.32 -4.60
CA THR A 12 -9.38 23.57 -5.22
C THR A 12 -9.37 24.91 -5.96
N MET A 13 -10.45 25.23 -6.68
CA MET A 13 -10.58 26.52 -7.36
C MET A 13 -10.58 27.70 -6.38
N ASN A 14 -11.29 27.59 -5.24
CA ASN A 14 -11.27 28.64 -4.21
C ASN A 14 -9.85 28.92 -3.69
N LEU A 15 -9.07 27.87 -3.44
CA LEU A 15 -7.71 27.98 -2.93
C LEU A 15 -6.70 28.50 -3.96
N GLY A 16 -6.95 28.26 -5.24
CA GLY A 16 -6.13 28.78 -6.34
C GLY A 16 -6.56 30.15 -6.86
N HIS A 17 -7.64 30.74 -6.32
CA HIS A 17 -8.19 31.99 -6.82
C HIS A 17 -7.37 33.18 -6.31
N THR A 18 -6.59 33.82 -7.20
CA THR A 18 -5.68 34.93 -6.85
C THR A 18 -6.40 36.05 -6.10
N ALA A 19 -7.56 36.50 -6.57
CA ALA A 19 -8.30 37.57 -5.88
C ALA A 19 -8.78 37.18 -4.47
N TYR A 20 -8.91 35.89 -4.15
CA TYR A 20 -9.20 35.47 -2.77
C TYR A 20 -7.93 35.49 -1.92
N LEU A 21 -6.81 35.04 -2.48
CA LEU A 21 -5.52 35.07 -1.79
C LEU A 21 -5.07 36.51 -1.50
N ASP A 22 -5.22 37.42 -2.46
CA ASP A 22 -4.87 38.84 -2.30
C ASP A 22 -5.76 39.54 -1.26
N ASN A 23 -7.01 39.07 -1.11
CA ASN A 23 -7.98 39.60 -0.16
C ASN A 23 -8.15 38.72 1.09
N ILE A 24 -7.15 37.92 1.46
CA ILE A 24 -7.21 37.01 2.61
C ILE A 24 -7.54 37.71 3.94
N HIS A 25 -7.22 39.01 4.06
CA HIS A 25 -7.53 39.82 5.24
C HIS A 25 -9.04 40.08 5.41
N SER A 26 -9.84 39.93 4.35
CA SER A 26 -11.29 40.03 4.44
C SER A 26 -11.86 38.82 5.16
N LYS A 27 -12.63 39.07 6.23
CA LYS A 27 -13.22 38.02 7.08
C LYS A 27 -13.98 36.96 6.27
N ASN A 28 -14.80 37.37 5.31
CA ASN A 28 -15.60 36.43 4.51
C ASN A 28 -14.72 35.56 3.59
N VAL A 29 -13.73 36.18 2.93
CA VAL A 29 -12.79 35.47 2.06
C VAL A 29 -11.95 34.48 2.86
N TYR A 30 -11.45 34.91 4.03
CA TYR A 30 -10.73 34.05 4.95
C TYR A 30 -11.55 32.81 5.33
N TYR A 31 -12.82 32.97 5.68
CA TYR A 31 -13.67 31.83 6.01
C TYR A 31 -13.86 30.86 4.82
N VAL A 32 -13.99 31.38 3.60
CA VAL A 32 -14.07 30.53 2.39
C VAL A 32 -12.79 29.73 2.18
N LEU A 33 -11.62 30.38 2.27
CA LEU A 33 -10.33 29.71 2.13
C LEU A 33 -10.12 28.68 3.25
N LYS A 34 -10.40 29.06 4.49
CA LYS A 34 -10.30 28.20 5.68
C LYS A 34 -11.19 26.97 5.55
N ALA A 35 -12.47 27.16 5.22
CA ALA A 35 -13.41 26.06 5.03
C ALA A 35 -12.97 25.15 3.87
N SER A 36 -12.54 25.73 2.76
CA SER A 36 -12.07 24.96 1.60
C SER A 36 -10.86 24.10 1.94
N MET A 37 -9.89 24.67 2.65
CA MET A 37 -8.69 23.95 3.09
C MET A 37 -9.03 22.82 4.08
N SER A 38 -9.84 23.10 5.10
CA SER A 38 -10.26 22.09 6.08
C SER A 38 -11.09 20.97 5.47
N THR A 39 -12.00 21.28 4.54
CA THR A 39 -12.81 20.26 3.87
C THR A 39 -11.95 19.40 2.95
N LEU A 40 -11.03 19.98 2.17
CA LEU A 40 -10.09 19.20 1.35
C LEU A 40 -9.19 18.30 2.21
N HIS A 41 -8.68 18.81 3.32
CA HIS A 41 -7.89 18.02 4.27
C HIS A 41 -8.66 16.79 4.77
N ASN A 42 -9.92 16.98 5.20
CA ASN A 42 -10.75 15.87 5.68
C ASN A 42 -11.05 14.84 4.59
N ILE A 43 -11.30 15.29 3.36
CA ILE A 43 -11.51 14.38 2.23
C ILE A 43 -10.21 13.62 1.93
N ALA A 44 -9.05 14.28 1.91
CA ALA A 44 -7.76 13.68 1.59
C ALA A 44 -7.34 12.55 2.55
N ARG A 45 -7.89 12.54 3.78
CA ARG A 45 -7.66 11.47 4.78
C ARG A 45 -8.46 10.20 4.52
N CYS A 46 -9.45 10.24 3.64
CA CYS A 46 -10.19 9.05 3.24
C CYS A 46 -9.35 8.22 2.25
N ALA A 47 -9.48 6.89 2.28
CA ALA A 47 -8.88 6.05 1.22
C ALA A 47 -9.72 6.10 -0.06
N GLY A 48 -9.06 5.83 -1.19
CA GLY A 48 -9.69 5.70 -2.50
C GLY A 48 -10.13 7.02 -3.13
N VAL A 49 -9.81 8.17 -2.54
CA VAL A 49 -10.21 9.49 -3.07
C VAL A 49 -9.11 10.21 -3.85
N LEU A 50 -7.86 9.73 -3.81
CA LEU A 50 -6.70 10.43 -4.36
C LEU A 50 -6.83 10.75 -5.86
N HIS A 51 -7.49 9.88 -6.63
CA HIS A 51 -7.71 10.10 -8.07
C HIS A 51 -8.46 11.43 -8.34
N HIS A 52 -9.45 11.79 -7.52
CA HIS A 52 -10.17 13.06 -7.64
C HIS A 52 -9.27 14.30 -7.42
N PHE A 53 -8.26 14.19 -6.53
CA PHE A 53 -7.31 15.28 -6.31
C PHE A 53 -6.29 15.38 -7.44
N LYS A 54 -5.89 14.25 -8.03
CA LYS A 54 -4.97 14.20 -9.17
C LYS A 54 -5.59 14.84 -10.42
N GLU A 55 -6.84 14.48 -10.73
CA GLU A 55 -7.60 15.07 -11.84
C GLU A 55 -7.64 16.60 -11.77
N MET A 56 -7.71 17.14 -10.55
CA MET A 56 -7.80 18.58 -10.30
C MET A 56 -6.45 19.26 -10.02
N LYS A 57 -5.33 18.53 -10.06
CA LYS A 57 -3.98 19.03 -9.70
C LYS A 57 -3.95 19.74 -8.35
N THR A 58 -4.75 19.27 -7.39
CA THR A 58 -4.94 19.95 -6.10
C THR A 58 -3.65 20.09 -5.30
N ALA A 59 -2.72 19.14 -5.44
CA ALA A 59 -1.41 19.22 -4.78
C ALA A 59 -0.59 20.44 -5.22
N GLU A 60 -0.63 20.80 -6.52
CA GLU A 60 0.08 21.99 -7.05
C GLU A 60 -0.49 23.28 -6.47
N VAL A 61 -1.81 23.37 -6.38
CA VAL A 61 -2.50 24.54 -5.78
C VAL A 61 -2.17 24.68 -4.30
N ILE A 62 -2.23 23.57 -3.55
CA ILE A 62 -1.93 23.59 -2.11
C ILE A 62 -0.44 23.87 -1.85
N LEU A 63 0.46 23.41 -2.72
CA LEU A 63 1.89 23.71 -2.63
C LEU A 63 2.18 25.22 -2.62
N ALA A 64 1.41 26.02 -3.37
CA ALA A 64 1.55 27.48 -3.36
C ALA A 64 1.22 28.10 -1.98
N LEU A 65 0.26 27.52 -1.26
CA LEU A 65 -0.16 27.99 0.07
C LEU A 65 0.90 27.78 1.16
N ARG A 66 1.95 27.01 0.89
CA ARG A 66 3.08 26.84 1.83
C ARG A 66 3.76 28.17 2.17
N ASN A 67 3.68 29.15 1.28
CA ASN A 67 4.27 30.48 1.45
C ASN A 67 3.27 31.50 2.02
N SER A 68 2.06 31.07 2.37
CA SER A 68 1.04 31.93 2.97
C SER A 68 1.55 32.63 4.24
N SER A 69 1.13 33.87 4.44
CA SER A 69 1.33 34.63 5.68
C SER A 69 0.43 34.14 6.82
N ASP A 70 -0.66 33.44 6.52
CA ASP A 70 -1.55 32.85 7.52
C ASP A 70 -1.04 31.48 7.99
N ASP A 71 -0.72 31.39 9.28
CA ASP A 71 -0.13 30.18 9.88
C ASP A 71 -1.07 28.98 9.86
N PHE A 72 -2.39 29.18 9.98
CA PHE A 72 -3.36 28.09 9.93
C PHE A 72 -3.39 27.47 8.54
N LEU A 73 -3.57 28.28 7.49
CA LEU A 73 -3.58 27.81 6.10
C LEU A 73 -2.25 27.19 5.72
N LYS A 74 -1.12 27.80 6.13
CA LYS A 74 0.21 27.23 5.90
C LYS A 74 0.34 25.84 6.53
N SER A 75 -0.07 25.70 7.80
CA SER A 75 0.04 24.43 8.53
C SER A 75 -0.90 23.35 7.98
N MET A 76 -2.14 23.72 7.67
CA MET A 76 -3.12 22.82 7.04
C MET A 76 -2.72 22.41 5.62
N ALA A 77 -2.15 23.33 4.83
CA ALA A 77 -1.65 23.05 3.49
C ALA A 77 -0.55 22.00 3.55
N MET A 78 0.45 22.20 4.42
CA MET A 78 1.51 21.21 4.64
C MET A 78 0.91 19.86 5.04
N LEU A 79 0.06 19.82 6.07
CA LEU A 79 -0.53 18.57 6.54
C LEU A 79 -1.38 17.87 5.47
N THR A 80 -2.04 18.62 4.60
CA THR A 80 -2.84 18.04 3.50
C THR A 80 -1.96 17.48 2.39
N LEU A 81 -0.84 18.13 2.06
CA LEU A 81 0.10 17.62 1.05
C LEU A 81 0.62 16.23 1.41
N VAL A 82 0.83 15.94 2.70
CA VAL A 82 1.22 14.60 3.19
C VAL A 82 0.26 13.51 2.72
N TYR A 83 -1.03 13.81 2.61
CA TYR A 83 -2.03 12.84 2.15
C TYR A 83 -2.11 12.74 0.63
N LEU A 84 -1.82 13.83 -0.09
CA LEU A 84 -1.98 13.90 -1.55
C LEU A 84 -0.79 13.36 -2.35
N VAL A 85 0.36 13.19 -1.70
CA VAL A 85 1.61 12.84 -2.36
C VAL A 85 1.85 11.33 -2.33
N GLU A 86 2.24 10.78 -3.49
CA GLU A 86 2.65 9.38 -3.67
C GLU A 86 4.14 9.19 -3.38
N GLU A 87 4.61 7.95 -3.26
CA GLU A 87 6.01 7.65 -2.92
C GLU A 87 7.03 8.39 -3.80
N LYS A 88 6.82 8.36 -5.12
CA LYS A 88 7.71 8.99 -6.12
C LYS A 88 7.92 10.49 -5.89
N ASP A 89 6.90 11.16 -5.37
CA ASP A 89 6.89 12.61 -5.14
C ASP A 89 7.18 12.95 -3.67
N ASN A 90 7.08 11.98 -2.75
CA ASN A 90 7.28 12.15 -1.32
C ASN A 90 8.71 12.62 -1.00
N ALA A 91 9.73 12.03 -1.62
CA ALA A 91 11.12 12.42 -1.39
C ALA A 91 11.36 13.90 -1.74
N LYS A 92 10.79 14.36 -2.86
CA LYS A 92 10.86 15.75 -3.30
C LYS A 92 10.13 16.69 -2.34
N LEU A 93 8.90 16.33 -1.93
CA LEU A 93 8.13 17.10 -0.95
C LEU A 93 8.93 17.27 0.35
N VAL A 94 9.42 16.16 0.92
CA VAL A 94 10.15 16.15 2.19
C VAL A 94 11.44 16.97 2.09
N GLY A 95 12.20 16.82 1.00
CA GLY A 95 13.44 17.55 0.76
C GLY A 95 13.23 19.07 0.63
N GLU A 96 12.25 19.51 -0.15
CA GLU A 96 12.03 20.94 -0.42
C GLU A 96 11.37 21.69 0.73
N THR A 97 10.56 21.02 1.55
CA THR A 97 9.70 21.69 2.52
C THR A 97 10.14 21.53 3.97
N ASN A 98 11.02 20.56 4.27
CA ASN A 98 11.34 20.14 5.64
C ASN A 98 10.07 19.84 6.47
N ILE A 99 9.07 19.24 5.83
CA ILE A 99 7.74 19.05 6.43
C ILE A 99 7.76 18.20 7.70
N ILE A 100 8.60 17.17 7.76
CA ILE A 100 8.75 16.29 8.94
C ILE A 100 9.10 17.12 10.18
N LYS A 101 10.25 17.82 10.14
CA LYS A 101 10.68 18.73 11.21
C LYS A 101 9.63 19.78 11.59
N LYS A 102 8.92 20.34 10.60
CA LYS A 102 7.85 21.31 10.86
C LYS A 102 6.67 20.69 11.62
N ILE A 103 6.19 19.51 11.21
CA ILE A 103 5.10 18.81 11.90
C ILE A 103 5.52 18.43 13.33
N ILE A 104 6.75 17.94 13.53
CA ILE A 104 7.29 17.64 14.87
C ILE A 104 7.32 18.90 15.76
N ASN A 105 7.75 20.04 15.22
CA ASN A 105 7.75 21.30 15.96
C ASN A 105 6.33 21.78 16.30
N LEU A 106 5.37 21.63 15.39
CA LEU A 106 3.96 21.93 15.65
C LEU A 106 3.41 21.01 16.74
N LEU A 107 3.76 19.73 16.72
CA LEU A 107 3.34 18.74 17.72
C LEU A 107 3.86 19.10 19.10
N ARG A 108 5.17 19.39 19.21
CA ARG A 108 5.78 19.80 20.48
C ARG A 108 5.09 21.02 21.08
N LYS A 109 4.86 22.07 20.28
CA LYS A 109 4.15 23.27 20.71
C LYS A 109 2.69 23.01 21.11
N ALA A 110 2.01 22.11 20.40
CA ALA A 110 0.64 21.72 20.74
C ALA A 110 0.56 20.94 22.06
N LEU A 111 1.59 20.14 22.39
CA LEU A 111 1.70 19.40 23.66
C LEU A 111 2.14 20.28 24.84
N GLU A 112 2.94 21.32 24.60
CA GLU A 112 3.37 22.29 25.62
C GLU A 112 2.22 23.18 26.10
N ASP A 113 1.29 23.56 25.21
CA ASP A 113 0.13 24.38 25.54
C ASP A 113 -0.99 23.56 26.22
N LYS A 114 -0.78 23.27 27.52
CA LYS A 114 -1.73 22.52 28.37
C LYS A 114 -3.12 23.17 28.49
N GLN A 115 -3.27 24.44 28.14
CA GLN A 115 -4.55 25.16 28.25
C GLN A 115 -5.42 24.96 27.00
N LYS A 116 -4.82 24.94 25.81
CA LYS A 116 -5.58 24.87 24.54
C LYS A 116 -5.51 23.50 23.87
N GLY A 117 -4.46 22.70 24.13
CA GLY A 117 -4.25 21.39 23.50
C GLY A 117 -4.18 21.44 21.97
N LYS A 118 -3.79 22.60 21.42
CA LYS A 118 -3.70 22.84 19.97
C LYS A 118 -2.77 24.00 19.66
N PHE A 119 -2.09 23.93 18.51
CA PHE A 119 -1.22 24.99 18.02
C PHE A 119 -1.55 25.32 16.56
N HIS A 120 -1.70 26.59 16.22
CA HIS A 120 -2.24 27.06 14.93
C HIS A 120 -3.52 26.33 14.48
N GLY A 121 -4.40 25.98 15.44
CA GLY A 121 -5.65 25.28 15.16
C GLY A 121 -5.52 23.77 14.93
N LEU A 122 -4.31 23.21 15.00
CA LEU A 122 -4.03 21.78 14.86
C LEU A 122 -3.87 21.12 16.22
N THR A 123 -4.48 19.96 16.39
CA THR A 123 -4.37 19.13 17.59
C THR A 123 -3.19 18.15 17.49
N PRO A 124 -2.67 17.64 18.63
CA PRO A 124 -1.69 16.55 18.62
C PRO A 124 -2.15 15.35 17.79
N ILE A 125 -3.45 15.04 17.83
CA ILE A 125 -4.10 13.97 17.06
C ILE A 125 -3.92 14.16 15.54
N GLU A 126 -4.16 15.36 15.01
CA GLU A 126 -4.01 15.62 13.57
C GLU A 126 -2.55 15.57 13.14
N LEU A 127 -1.65 16.04 14.00
CA LEU A 127 -0.22 16.09 13.75
C LEU A 127 0.41 14.68 13.76
N ILE A 128 0.04 13.83 14.73
CA ILE A 128 0.51 12.43 14.77
C ILE A 128 -0.03 11.63 13.60
N GLN A 129 -1.25 11.89 13.14
CA GLN A 129 -1.81 11.25 11.94
C GLN A 129 -1.05 11.65 10.68
N GLY A 130 -0.60 12.91 10.58
CA GLY A 130 0.30 13.37 9.53
C GLY A 130 1.65 12.65 9.57
N LEU A 131 2.26 12.55 10.75
CA LEU A 131 3.52 11.80 10.92
C LEU A 131 3.36 10.32 10.57
N ALA A 132 2.27 9.67 11.01
CA ALA A 132 1.97 8.28 10.68
C ALA A 132 1.84 8.10 9.16
N ARG A 133 1.17 9.03 8.46
CA ARG A 133 1.06 8.99 7.00
C ARG A 133 2.42 9.14 6.32
N LEU A 134 3.30 10.03 6.80
CA LEU A 134 4.68 10.13 6.32
C LEU A 134 5.49 8.86 6.62
N ALA A 135 5.28 8.27 7.79
CA ALA A 135 5.96 7.05 8.25
C ALA A 135 5.57 5.81 7.46
N VAL A 136 4.52 5.83 6.63
CA VAL A 136 4.21 4.73 5.69
C VAL A 136 5.39 4.48 4.75
N TYR A 137 6.06 5.54 4.27
CA TYR A 137 7.21 5.44 3.36
C TYR A 137 8.53 5.22 4.13
N ASP A 138 9.32 4.23 3.73
CA ASP A 138 10.51 3.75 4.48
C ASP A 138 11.60 4.81 4.62
N LEU A 139 11.83 5.60 3.57
CA LEU A 139 12.84 6.67 3.57
C LEU A 139 12.59 7.76 4.63
N ASN A 140 11.35 7.91 5.10
CA ASN A 140 11.00 8.94 6.07
C ASN A 140 11.23 8.48 7.53
N LYS A 141 11.30 7.17 7.80
CA LYS A 141 11.21 6.61 9.17
C LYS A 141 12.35 7.08 10.06
N ALA A 142 13.60 6.85 9.64
CA ALA A 142 14.77 7.31 10.39
C ALA A 142 14.79 8.84 10.57
N LYS A 143 14.44 9.58 9.50
CA LYS A 143 14.40 11.04 9.54
C LYS A 143 13.42 11.61 10.57
N ILE A 144 12.27 10.95 10.77
CA ILE A 144 11.30 11.36 11.81
C ILE A 144 11.92 11.29 13.21
N ILE A 145 12.71 10.26 13.48
CA ILE A 145 13.42 10.11 14.76
C ILE A 145 14.59 11.10 14.88
N GLU A 146 15.40 11.22 13.82
CA GLU A 146 16.51 12.17 13.73
C GLU A 146 16.07 13.64 13.94
N ASP A 147 14.88 14.00 13.46
CA ASP A 147 14.28 15.33 13.64
C ASP A 147 13.68 15.53 15.07
N GLY A 148 13.83 14.56 15.98
CA GLY A 148 13.51 14.69 17.40
C GLY A 148 12.04 14.44 17.76
N ALA A 149 11.42 13.41 17.17
CA ALA A 149 10.03 13.05 17.45
C ALA A 149 9.81 12.30 18.78
N LEU A 150 10.84 11.63 19.32
CA LEU A 150 10.70 10.71 20.46
C LEU A 150 10.13 11.37 21.72
N ASP A 151 10.61 12.56 22.09
CA ASP A 151 10.10 13.27 23.28
C ASP A 151 8.60 13.55 23.18
N GLY A 152 8.15 13.97 22.00
CA GLY A 152 6.72 14.20 21.73
C GLY A 152 5.91 12.91 21.83
N PHE A 153 6.47 11.78 21.39
CA PHE A 153 5.80 10.48 21.49
C PHE A 153 5.67 10.00 22.94
N VAL A 154 6.69 10.20 23.78
CA VAL A 154 6.60 9.88 25.22
C VAL A 154 5.45 10.67 25.86
N LEU A 155 5.38 11.98 25.60
CA LEU A 155 4.30 12.83 26.12
C LEU A 155 2.91 12.37 25.64
N MET A 156 2.77 11.99 24.37
CA MET A 156 1.50 11.47 23.84
C MET A 156 1.11 10.11 24.42
N LEU A 157 2.06 9.20 24.62
CA LEU A 157 1.79 7.91 25.25
C LEU A 157 1.40 8.04 26.73
N GLN A 158 1.89 9.07 27.41
CA GLN A 158 1.54 9.39 28.81
C GLN A 158 0.28 10.26 28.93
N SER A 159 -0.34 10.65 27.81
CA SER A 159 -1.57 11.45 27.80
C SER A 159 -2.75 10.72 28.43
N HIS A 160 -3.70 11.48 28.97
CA HIS A 160 -4.98 10.95 29.45
C HIS A 160 -5.97 10.67 28.32
N ASP A 161 -5.73 11.15 27.10
CA ASP A 161 -6.60 10.86 25.95
C ASP A 161 -6.19 9.53 25.29
N PRO A 162 -7.04 8.48 25.38
CA PRO A 162 -6.71 7.17 24.79
C PRO A 162 -6.52 7.23 23.27
N ARG A 163 -7.08 8.24 22.59
CA ARG A 163 -6.92 8.43 21.15
C ARG A 163 -5.51 8.88 20.79
N GLU A 164 -4.94 9.81 21.58
CA GLU A 164 -3.56 10.26 21.41
C GLU A 164 -2.60 9.10 21.61
N GLN A 165 -2.79 8.33 22.69
CA GLN A 165 -1.98 7.14 22.96
C GLN A 165 -2.06 6.13 21.82
N THR A 166 -3.27 5.82 21.35
CA THR A 166 -3.50 4.80 20.31
C THR A 166 -2.85 5.17 18.98
N LEU A 167 -3.03 6.42 18.53
CA LEU A 167 -2.48 6.92 17.28
C LEU A 167 -0.95 7.09 17.35
N CYS A 168 -0.43 7.49 18.52
CA CYS A 168 1.01 7.53 18.74
C CYS A 168 1.62 6.13 18.68
N ALA A 169 1.01 5.15 19.35
CA ALA A 169 1.45 3.75 19.30
C ALA A 169 1.40 3.17 17.87
N GLU A 170 0.40 3.54 17.07
CA GLU A 170 0.32 3.15 15.65
C GLU A 170 1.46 3.76 14.82
N CYS A 171 1.75 5.05 15.01
CA CYS A 171 2.87 5.72 14.35
C CYS A 171 4.21 5.08 14.73
N ILE A 172 4.41 4.76 16.01
CA ILE A 172 5.62 4.08 16.50
C ILE A 172 5.74 2.71 15.85
N TRP A 173 4.67 1.92 15.77
CA TRP A 173 4.69 0.63 15.09
C TRP A 173 5.13 0.77 13.64
N LEU A 174 4.59 1.73 12.89
CA LEU A 174 5.05 2.02 11.51
C LEU A 174 6.53 2.38 11.45
N LEU A 175 7.04 3.19 12.38
CA LEU A 175 8.45 3.59 12.40
C LEU A 175 9.38 2.42 12.72
N SER A 176 8.95 1.48 13.56
CA SER A 176 9.72 0.31 14.00
C SER A 176 10.08 -0.70 12.90
N PHE A 177 9.55 -0.55 11.68
CA PHE A 177 10.01 -1.32 10.53
C PHE A 177 11.43 -0.93 10.06
N ASP A 178 11.94 0.25 10.46
CA ASP A 178 13.33 0.65 10.18
C ASP A 178 14.28 0.18 11.29
N LYS A 179 15.34 -0.54 10.93
CA LYS A 179 16.30 -1.09 11.90
C LYS A 179 17.00 -0.02 12.74
N ARG A 180 17.28 1.15 12.17
CA ARG A 180 17.94 2.27 12.87
C ARG A 180 17.01 2.85 13.92
N VAL A 181 15.73 3.01 13.58
CA VAL A 181 14.70 3.47 14.53
C VAL A 181 14.62 2.55 15.74
N ARG A 182 14.61 1.23 15.52
CA ARG A 182 14.56 0.26 16.63
C ARG A 182 15.73 0.40 17.58
N GLN A 183 16.95 0.61 17.06
CA GLN A 183 18.15 0.84 17.86
C GLN A 183 18.00 2.10 18.71
N THR A 184 17.67 3.24 18.08
CA THR A 184 17.48 4.51 18.81
C THR A 184 16.40 4.43 19.89
N VAL A 185 15.29 3.72 19.60
CA VAL A 185 14.22 3.51 20.58
C VAL A 185 14.68 2.63 21.74
N THR A 186 15.47 1.59 21.47
CA THR A 186 16.01 0.68 22.49
C THR A 186 16.98 1.41 23.41
N ASP A 187 17.78 2.32 22.86
CA ASP A 187 18.74 3.15 23.58
C ASP A 187 18.09 4.31 24.36
N PHE A 188 16.75 4.39 24.38
CA PHE A 188 15.99 5.42 25.08
C PHE A 188 15.11 4.80 26.19
N PRO A 189 15.65 4.65 27.43
CA PRO A 189 15.01 3.86 28.50
C PRO A 189 13.62 4.35 28.91
N GLU A 190 13.41 5.67 28.93
CA GLU A 190 12.11 6.26 29.30
C GLU A 190 10.99 5.81 28.35
N PHE A 191 11.30 5.77 27.05
CA PHE A 191 10.36 5.33 26.04
C PHE A 191 10.06 3.83 26.14
N MET A 192 11.09 3.00 26.32
CA MET A 192 10.91 1.56 26.49
C MET A 192 10.10 1.22 27.74
N ASN A 193 10.35 1.90 28.86
CA ASN A 193 9.55 1.74 30.08
C ASN A 193 8.09 2.14 29.85
N THR A 194 7.85 3.25 29.15
CA THR A 194 6.48 3.69 28.82
C THR A 194 5.75 2.65 27.97
N MET A 195 6.40 2.09 26.95
CA MET A 195 5.82 1.05 26.09
C MET A 195 5.55 -0.25 26.87
N GLU A 196 6.48 -0.70 27.70
CA GLU A 196 6.30 -1.92 28.53
C GLU A 196 5.15 -1.78 29.53
N ASN A 197 4.96 -0.59 30.12
CA ASN A 197 3.83 -0.32 31.01
C ASN A 197 2.47 -0.36 30.29
N LEU A 198 2.43 0.03 29.01
CA LEU A 198 1.20 0.08 28.23
C LEU A 198 0.88 -1.25 27.52
N LYS A 199 1.77 -2.24 27.54
CA LYS A 199 1.62 -3.50 26.77
C LYS A 199 0.43 -4.37 27.20
N ASP A 200 -0.09 -4.14 28.41
CA ASP A 200 -1.19 -4.88 29.03
C ASP A 200 -2.34 -3.96 29.45
N CYS A 201 -2.43 -2.76 28.87
CA CYS A 201 -3.50 -1.81 29.18
C CYS A 201 -4.89 -2.33 28.78
N GLU A 202 -5.95 -1.79 29.38
CA GLU A 202 -7.34 -2.20 29.09
C GLU A 202 -7.76 -1.90 27.64
N ASN A 203 -7.36 -0.74 27.12
CA ASN A 203 -7.68 -0.33 25.75
C ASN A 203 -7.09 -1.32 24.73
N GLN A 204 -7.97 -2.03 24.03
CA GLN A 204 -7.59 -3.12 23.13
C GLN A 204 -6.76 -2.64 21.94
N VAL A 205 -7.10 -1.48 21.37
CA VAL A 205 -6.42 -0.93 20.18
C VAL A 205 -5.02 -0.43 20.57
N LEU A 206 -4.91 0.29 21.69
CA LEU A 206 -3.62 0.72 22.23
C LEU A 206 -2.73 -0.49 22.54
N ARG A 207 -3.26 -1.47 23.28
CA ARG A 207 -2.55 -2.70 23.64
C ARG A 207 -2.02 -3.42 22.40
N ARG A 208 -2.85 -3.57 21.38
CA ARG A 208 -2.46 -4.15 20.08
C ARG A 208 -1.30 -3.39 19.46
N ASN A 209 -1.43 -2.06 19.34
CA ASN A 209 -0.43 -1.23 18.68
C ASN A 209 0.92 -1.25 19.43
N ILE A 210 0.89 -1.20 20.76
CA ILE A 210 2.09 -1.30 21.61
C ILE A 210 2.75 -2.67 21.46
N ARG A 211 1.98 -3.76 21.54
CA ARG A 211 2.52 -5.13 21.36
C ARG A 211 3.13 -5.31 19.97
N GLY A 212 2.47 -4.81 18.93
CA GLY A 212 2.99 -4.82 17.56
C GLY A 212 4.31 -4.06 17.41
N ALA A 213 4.39 -2.86 17.96
CA ALA A 213 5.62 -2.08 17.96
C ALA A 213 6.75 -2.76 18.75
N LEU A 214 6.47 -3.27 19.96
CA LEU A 214 7.44 -3.98 20.78
C LEU A 214 7.97 -5.24 20.09
N TRP A 215 7.10 -5.97 19.39
CA TRP A 215 7.47 -7.16 18.64
C TRP A 215 8.54 -6.87 17.57
N LEU A 216 8.36 -5.77 16.82
CA LEU A 216 9.37 -5.31 15.87
C LEU A 216 10.64 -4.85 16.55
N ILE A 217 10.53 -4.02 17.60
CA ILE A 217 11.67 -3.41 18.32
C ILE A 217 12.56 -4.50 18.92
N LYS A 218 11.97 -5.54 19.51
CA LYS A 218 12.69 -6.69 20.08
C LYS A 218 13.30 -7.62 19.02
N GLY A 219 13.07 -7.33 17.73
CA GLY A 219 13.67 -8.05 16.62
C GLY A 219 13.03 -9.40 16.33
N GLU A 220 11.80 -9.67 16.79
CA GLU A 220 11.22 -11.02 16.69
C GLU A 220 10.96 -11.47 15.24
N ILE A 221 10.75 -10.56 14.27
CA ILE A 221 10.71 -10.89 12.83
C ILE A 221 12.06 -11.43 12.32
N ASP A 222 13.16 -10.82 12.76
CA ASP A 222 14.49 -11.05 12.20
C ASP A 222 15.16 -12.31 12.77
N THR A 223 14.53 -13.01 13.71
CA THR A 223 15.16 -14.14 14.41
C THR A 223 15.01 -15.47 13.66
N ASP A 224 16.14 -16.04 13.22
CA ASP A 224 16.24 -17.44 12.75
C ASP A 224 15.72 -18.45 13.79
N THR A 225 15.69 -18.07 15.06
CA THR A 225 15.16 -18.85 16.19
C THR A 225 13.66 -19.14 16.07
N SER A 226 12.91 -18.26 15.39
CA SER A 226 11.49 -18.47 15.10
C SER A 226 11.31 -19.63 14.11
N ASP A 227 12.14 -19.72 13.07
CA ASP A 227 12.08 -20.78 12.05
C ASP A 227 12.20 -22.19 12.66
N ILE A 228 13.10 -22.37 13.64
CA ILE A 228 13.30 -23.67 14.30
C ILE A 228 12.03 -24.12 15.05
N ARG A 229 11.35 -23.20 15.74
CA ARG A 229 10.09 -23.52 16.45
C ARG A 229 8.95 -23.81 15.48
N LEU A 230 8.94 -23.16 14.32
CA LEU A 230 7.87 -23.25 13.33
C LEU A 230 7.98 -24.48 12.42
N GLN A 231 9.18 -25.04 12.24
CA GLN A 231 9.38 -26.29 11.49
C GLN A 231 8.61 -27.48 12.09
N ASN A 232 8.33 -27.46 13.39
CA ASN A 232 7.60 -28.52 14.09
C ASN A 232 6.08 -28.38 14.02
N ILE A 233 5.55 -27.32 13.39
CA ILE A 233 4.10 -27.12 13.28
C ILE A 233 3.54 -28.01 12.16
N PRO A 234 2.52 -28.85 12.43
CA PRO A 234 1.91 -29.69 11.42
C PRO A 234 1.32 -28.84 10.28
N LYS A 235 1.80 -29.04 9.05
CA LYS A 235 1.30 -28.34 7.87
C LYS A 235 -0.02 -28.95 7.42
N SER A 236 -1.06 -28.13 7.29
CA SER A 236 -2.37 -28.56 6.80
C SER A 236 -2.52 -28.20 5.32
N LYS A 237 -2.64 -29.21 4.45
CA LYS A 237 -2.75 -29.04 2.98
C LYS A 237 -3.98 -28.25 2.51
N LYS A 238 -4.99 -28.07 3.37
CA LYS A 238 -6.23 -27.34 3.05
C LYS A 238 -6.39 -26.06 3.85
N GLN A 239 -5.40 -25.69 4.66
CA GLN A 239 -5.49 -24.49 5.47
C GLN A 239 -5.00 -23.28 4.68
N VAL A 240 -5.85 -22.26 4.60
CA VAL A 240 -5.60 -21.00 3.91
C VAL A 240 -5.62 -19.88 4.92
N PHE A 241 -4.56 -19.08 4.97
CA PHE A 241 -4.50 -17.85 5.75
C PHE A 241 -4.97 -16.68 4.88
N ILE A 242 -5.82 -15.80 5.40
CA ILE A 242 -6.23 -14.58 4.69
C ILE A 242 -5.76 -13.35 5.45
N SER A 243 -4.81 -12.62 4.86
CA SER A 243 -4.35 -11.32 5.32
C SER A 243 -5.13 -10.21 4.60
N PHE A 244 -5.81 -9.34 5.35
CA PHE A 244 -6.64 -8.27 4.79
C PHE A 244 -6.71 -7.07 5.74
N SER A 245 -7.15 -5.91 5.25
CA SER A 245 -7.47 -4.76 6.11
C SER A 245 -8.96 -4.76 6.46
N LEU A 246 -9.33 -4.26 7.64
CA LEU A 246 -10.73 -4.21 8.11
C LEU A 246 -11.67 -3.51 7.11
N ASN A 247 -11.14 -2.63 6.26
CA ASN A 247 -11.88 -1.97 5.19
C ASN A 247 -12.48 -2.95 4.16
N GLU A 248 -11.84 -4.09 3.93
CA GLU A 248 -12.27 -5.11 2.98
C GLU A 248 -13.03 -6.26 3.65
N ARG A 249 -13.43 -6.11 4.93
CA ARG A 249 -14.05 -7.18 5.73
C ARG A 249 -15.23 -7.86 5.04
N ASP A 250 -16.10 -7.10 4.38
CA ASP A 250 -17.31 -7.67 3.75
C ASP A 250 -16.98 -8.46 2.47
N GLN A 251 -16.02 -7.98 1.66
CA GLN A 251 -15.54 -8.73 0.48
C GLN A 251 -14.85 -10.03 0.92
N VAL A 252 -14.05 -9.96 1.99
CA VAL A 252 -13.35 -11.13 2.54
C VAL A 252 -14.33 -12.12 3.18
N LYS A 253 -15.42 -11.68 3.82
CA LYS A 253 -16.50 -12.57 4.27
C LYS A 253 -17.11 -13.35 3.12
N GLN A 254 -17.42 -12.68 2.00
CA GLN A 254 -17.97 -13.34 0.82
C GLN A 254 -16.99 -14.38 0.24
N LEU A 255 -15.70 -14.03 0.14
CA LEU A 255 -14.64 -14.94 -0.27
C LEU A 255 -14.52 -16.14 0.67
N SER A 256 -14.54 -15.90 1.98
CA SER A 256 -14.43 -16.94 3.00
C SER A 256 -15.59 -17.93 2.95
N SER A 257 -16.83 -17.45 2.80
CA SER A 257 -17.98 -18.34 2.60
C SER A 257 -17.81 -19.20 1.34
N SER A 258 -17.36 -18.61 0.24
CA SER A 258 -17.18 -19.32 -1.04
C SER A 258 -16.07 -20.37 -1.00
N LEU A 259 -14.98 -20.13 -0.26
CA LEU A 259 -13.90 -21.11 -0.07
C LEU A 259 -14.29 -22.19 0.96
N THR A 260 -15.02 -21.84 2.01
CA THR A 260 -15.45 -22.81 3.03
C THR A 260 -16.45 -23.82 2.46
N ALA A 261 -17.36 -23.37 1.57
CA ALA A 261 -18.31 -24.24 0.87
C ALA A 261 -17.62 -25.33 0.02
N GLU A 262 -16.39 -25.08 -0.42
CA GLU A 262 -15.56 -26.00 -1.21
C GLU A 262 -14.64 -26.87 -0.33
N GLY A 263 -14.76 -26.75 1.00
CA GLY A 263 -14.01 -27.56 1.97
C GLY A 263 -12.61 -27.07 2.30
N TYR A 264 -12.27 -25.81 2.02
CA TYR A 264 -11.04 -25.18 2.53
C TYR A 264 -11.21 -24.81 4.01
N LYS A 265 -10.15 -25.02 4.80
CA LYS A 265 -10.11 -24.56 6.20
C LYS A 265 -9.48 -23.18 6.22
N LEU A 266 -10.22 -22.17 6.64
CA LEU A 266 -9.71 -20.80 6.62
C LEU A 266 -9.24 -20.37 8.00
N TRP A 267 -8.13 -19.63 8.03
CA TRP A 267 -7.75 -18.81 9.17
C TRP A 267 -7.87 -17.34 8.78
N VAL A 268 -8.65 -16.59 9.55
CA VAL A 268 -8.93 -15.18 9.32
C VAL A 268 -9.01 -14.48 10.68
N ASP A 269 -8.22 -13.41 10.87
CA ASP A 269 -8.39 -12.51 12.01
C ASP A 269 -9.46 -11.46 11.68
N TRP A 270 -10.70 -11.74 12.07
CA TRP A 270 -11.87 -10.90 11.74
C TRP A 270 -11.93 -9.60 12.51
N ASP A 271 -11.41 -9.62 13.73
CA ASP A 271 -11.55 -8.51 14.66
C ASP A 271 -10.27 -7.66 14.65
N GLN A 272 -9.12 -8.23 14.27
CA GLN A 272 -7.80 -7.59 14.30
C GLN A 272 -7.56 -6.88 15.65
N THR A 273 -8.19 -7.35 16.73
CA THR A 273 -8.19 -6.73 18.06
C THR A 273 -6.97 -7.16 18.88
N GLY A 274 -6.07 -7.96 18.31
CA GLY A 274 -4.96 -8.58 19.03
C GLY A 274 -5.42 -9.64 20.05
N GLY A 275 -6.66 -10.14 19.92
CA GLY A 275 -7.17 -11.27 20.70
C GLY A 275 -6.53 -12.60 20.29
N SER A 276 -6.29 -12.80 18.99
CA SER A 276 -5.23 -13.66 18.48
C SER A 276 -3.91 -12.93 18.71
N THR A 277 -3.07 -13.46 19.60
CA THR A 277 -1.71 -12.94 19.78
C THR A 277 -0.95 -12.94 18.45
N LEU A 278 0.05 -12.07 18.26
CA LEU A 278 0.97 -12.14 17.11
C LEU A 278 1.53 -13.56 16.93
N GLN A 279 1.69 -14.28 18.05
CA GLN A 279 2.03 -15.69 18.08
C GLN A 279 0.99 -16.60 17.38
N ALA A 280 -0.30 -16.41 17.62
CA ALA A 280 -1.35 -17.19 16.96
C ALA A 280 -1.39 -16.92 15.44
N MET A 281 -1.14 -15.68 15.03
CA MET A 281 -0.97 -15.30 13.62
C MET A 281 0.23 -16.04 13.00
N VAL A 282 1.38 -16.03 13.68
CA VAL A 282 2.60 -16.74 13.29
C VAL A 282 2.34 -18.24 13.10
N GLU A 283 1.70 -18.89 14.08
CA GLU A 283 1.37 -20.32 14.02
C GLU A 283 0.37 -20.65 12.91
N ALA A 284 -0.61 -19.77 12.69
CA ALA A 284 -1.58 -19.93 11.61
C ALA A 284 -0.95 -19.78 10.23
N ALA A 285 -0.10 -18.77 10.02
CA ALA A 285 0.63 -18.59 8.78
C ALA A 285 1.60 -19.77 8.54
N ALA A 286 2.30 -20.23 9.58
CA ALA A 286 3.21 -21.38 9.50
C ALA A 286 2.51 -22.71 9.19
N SER A 287 1.32 -22.95 9.74
CA SER A 287 0.52 -24.16 9.46
C SER A 287 -0.21 -24.13 8.11
N SER A 288 -0.45 -22.94 7.56
CA SER A 288 -1.17 -22.75 6.29
C SER A 288 -0.34 -23.16 5.08
N ALA A 289 -1.02 -23.76 4.09
CA ALA A 289 -0.44 -24.14 2.81
C ALA A 289 -0.28 -22.92 1.89
N VAL A 290 -1.28 -22.05 1.86
CA VAL A 290 -1.33 -20.85 1.01
C VAL A 290 -1.78 -19.66 1.84
N VAL A 291 -1.25 -18.48 1.52
CA VAL A 291 -1.66 -17.21 2.10
C VAL A 291 -2.29 -16.32 1.02
N LEU A 292 -3.50 -15.85 1.24
CA LEU A 292 -4.15 -14.84 0.42
C LEU A 292 -3.82 -13.46 0.99
N ILE A 293 -3.25 -12.57 0.17
CA ILE A 293 -3.01 -11.17 0.54
C ILE A 293 -4.00 -10.29 -0.21
N CYS A 294 -4.90 -9.68 0.54
CA CYS A 294 -5.96 -8.80 0.06
C CYS A 294 -5.46 -7.34 -0.02
N MET A 295 -4.85 -6.99 -1.15
CA MET A 295 -4.22 -5.70 -1.39
C MET A 295 -5.24 -4.58 -1.59
N SER A 296 -5.01 -3.47 -0.89
CA SER A 296 -5.69 -2.19 -1.04
C SER A 296 -4.78 -1.08 -0.52
N GLU A 297 -5.18 0.18 -0.72
CA GLU A 297 -4.49 1.33 -0.13
C GLU A 297 -4.45 1.22 1.40
N ARG A 298 -5.53 0.73 2.01
CA ARG A 298 -5.63 0.54 3.46
C ARG A 298 -4.83 -0.64 3.97
N TYR A 299 -4.66 -1.68 3.16
CA TYR A 299 -3.73 -2.76 3.45
C TYR A 299 -2.29 -2.23 3.50
N MET A 300 -1.88 -1.43 2.51
CA MET A 300 -0.54 -0.85 2.45
C MET A 300 -0.26 0.10 3.64
N GLN A 301 -1.26 0.83 4.10
CA GLN A 301 -1.10 1.77 5.23
C GLN A 301 -1.13 1.08 6.62
N SER A 302 -1.58 -0.18 6.71
CA SER A 302 -1.76 -0.89 7.97
C SER A 302 -0.46 -1.50 8.49
N SER A 303 -0.04 -1.11 9.70
CA SER A 303 1.13 -1.68 10.37
C SER A 303 0.96 -3.18 10.64
N ALA A 304 -0.24 -3.62 11.05
CA ALA A 304 -0.55 -5.01 11.31
C ALA A 304 -0.44 -5.85 10.02
N CYS A 305 -1.03 -5.38 8.92
CA CYS A 305 -0.94 -6.06 7.62
C CYS A 305 0.50 -6.12 7.11
N ARG A 306 1.29 -5.07 7.32
CA ARG A 306 2.72 -5.08 6.97
C ARG A 306 3.51 -6.09 7.82
N THR A 307 3.26 -6.15 9.13
CA THR A 307 3.86 -7.15 10.04
C THR A 307 3.54 -8.57 9.58
N GLU A 308 2.28 -8.86 9.24
CA GLU A 308 1.88 -10.13 8.65
C GLU A 308 2.62 -10.41 7.35
N ALA A 309 2.57 -9.48 6.40
CA ALA A 309 3.15 -9.65 5.08
C ALA A 309 4.66 -9.88 5.16
N GLU A 310 5.41 -9.07 5.91
CA GLU A 310 6.84 -9.28 6.09
C GLU A 310 7.13 -10.66 6.69
N PHE A 311 6.41 -11.06 7.74
CA PHE A 311 6.57 -12.40 8.32
C PHE A 311 6.31 -13.53 7.29
N ILE A 312 5.19 -13.46 6.57
CA ILE A 312 4.81 -14.43 5.54
C ILE A 312 5.88 -14.55 4.44
N PHE A 313 6.48 -13.41 4.06
CA PHE A 313 7.54 -13.36 3.06
C PHE A 313 8.85 -13.97 3.55
N HIS A 314 9.26 -13.70 4.79
CA HIS A 314 10.44 -14.33 5.41
C HIS A 314 10.27 -15.86 5.46
N GLN A 315 9.07 -16.35 5.78
CA GLN A 315 8.72 -17.77 5.80
C GLN A 315 8.62 -18.43 4.40
N ARG A 316 8.80 -17.67 3.32
CA ARG A 316 8.71 -18.14 1.92
C ARG A 316 7.43 -18.91 1.61
N LYS A 317 6.30 -18.45 2.15
CA LYS A 317 5.00 -19.07 1.92
C LYS A 317 4.53 -18.84 0.47
N ASP A 318 3.70 -19.76 -0.01
CA ASP A 318 2.98 -19.58 -1.26
C ASP A 318 1.90 -18.51 -1.08
N ILE A 319 1.95 -17.48 -1.92
CA ILE A 319 1.12 -16.29 -1.78
C ILE A 319 0.29 -16.09 -3.04
N ILE A 320 -1.01 -15.89 -2.87
CA ILE A 320 -1.91 -15.42 -3.92
C ILE A 320 -2.32 -13.99 -3.59
N LEU A 321 -2.05 -13.07 -4.51
CA LEU A 321 -2.36 -11.66 -4.37
C LEU A 321 -3.76 -11.38 -4.92
N LEU A 322 -4.58 -10.67 -4.14
CA LEU A 322 -5.93 -10.29 -4.49
C LEU A 322 -6.05 -8.76 -4.47
N LEU A 323 -6.43 -8.14 -5.58
CA LEU A 323 -6.65 -6.69 -5.64
C LEU A 323 -8.09 -6.36 -5.24
N MET A 324 -8.29 -5.75 -4.07
CA MET A 324 -9.62 -5.50 -3.50
C MET A 324 -10.17 -4.09 -3.77
N GLN A 325 -9.35 -3.19 -4.28
CA GLN A 325 -9.68 -1.78 -4.49
C GLN A 325 -9.53 -1.37 -5.95
N LYS A 326 -10.55 -0.68 -6.50
CA LYS A 326 -10.51 -0.17 -7.88
C LYS A 326 -9.44 0.90 -8.01
N GLN A 327 -8.73 0.89 -9.14
CA GLN A 327 -7.71 1.88 -9.49
C GLN A 327 -6.57 2.00 -8.45
N TYR A 328 -6.39 0.97 -7.61
CA TYR A 328 -5.26 0.91 -6.70
C TYR A 328 -4.07 0.28 -7.42
N LEU A 329 -2.93 0.96 -7.35
CA LEU A 329 -1.64 0.46 -7.78
C LEU A 329 -0.76 0.35 -6.54
N PRO A 330 -0.22 -0.84 -6.22
CA PRO A 330 0.72 -0.97 -5.13
C PRO A 330 1.95 -0.06 -5.32
N ASP A 331 2.26 0.71 -4.30
CA ASP A 331 3.47 1.52 -4.12
C ASP A 331 4.16 1.13 -2.79
N GLY A 332 5.30 1.76 -2.47
CA GLY A 332 5.99 1.58 -1.21
C GLY A 332 6.50 0.16 -0.98
N TRP A 333 6.50 -0.22 0.30
CA TRP A 333 6.89 -1.55 0.75
C TRP A 333 6.06 -2.66 0.10
N LEU A 334 4.78 -2.41 -0.17
CA LEU A 334 3.89 -3.41 -0.75
C LEU A 334 4.25 -3.68 -2.21
N HIS A 335 4.62 -2.66 -2.97
CA HIS A 335 5.11 -2.82 -4.34
C HIS A 335 6.37 -3.69 -4.40
N VAL A 336 7.35 -3.39 -3.55
CA VAL A 336 8.61 -4.15 -3.47
C VAL A 336 8.35 -5.61 -3.10
N LEU A 337 7.45 -5.85 -2.15
CA LEU A 337 7.09 -7.17 -1.66
C LEU A 337 6.28 -7.97 -2.70
N VAL A 338 5.37 -7.33 -3.43
CA VAL A 338 4.62 -7.96 -4.52
C VAL A 338 5.53 -8.31 -5.70
N GLY A 339 6.48 -7.43 -6.06
CA GLY A 339 7.40 -7.63 -7.17
C GLY A 339 6.67 -7.88 -8.49
N SER A 340 7.11 -8.88 -9.27
CA SER A 340 6.49 -9.27 -10.54
C SER A 340 5.35 -10.28 -10.41
N LYS A 341 4.83 -10.52 -9.20
CA LYS A 341 3.75 -11.48 -8.98
C LYS A 341 2.44 -10.97 -9.59
N THR A 342 1.71 -11.88 -10.21
CA THR A 342 0.37 -11.60 -10.71
C THR A 342 -0.64 -11.54 -9.57
N TYR A 343 -1.67 -10.71 -9.72
CA TYR A 343 -2.79 -10.62 -8.79
C TYR A 343 -4.12 -10.95 -9.47
N ILE A 344 -5.10 -11.36 -8.67
CA ILE A 344 -6.47 -11.61 -9.10
C ILE A 344 -7.32 -10.41 -8.67
N ASP A 345 -8.05 -9.84 -9.62
CA ASP A 345 -8.85 -8.65 -9.38
C ASP A 345 -10.21 -8.99 -8.76
N PHE A 346 -10.42 -8.50 -7.53
CA PHE A 346 -11.66 -8.55 -6.75
C PHE A 346 -12.28 -7.17 -6.55
N SER A 347 -11.73 -6.14 -7.18
CA SER A 347 -12.18 -4.75 -7.04
C SER A 347 -13.57 -4.48 -7.61
N GLY A 348 -14.18 -5.47 -8.27
CA GLY A 348 -15.44 -5.35 -9.00
C GLY A 348 -15.27 -4.82 -10.42
N LYS A 349 -14.08 -4.98 -11.01
CA LYS A 349 -13.84 -4.81 -12.45
C LYS A 349 -14.40 -6.00 -13.25
N TYR A 350 -14.30 -7.20 -12.69
CA TYR A 350 -14.82 -8.44 -13.27
C TYR A 350 -15.92 -9.05 -12.40
N LEU A 351 -16.66 -10.00 -12.96
CA LEU A 351 -17.64 -10.80 -12.21
C LEU A 351 -16.93 -11.62 -11.12
N TYR A 352 -17.49 -11.60 -9.92
CA TYR A 352 -16.94 -12.24 -8.73
C TYR A 352 -16.66 -13.73 -8.95
N GLU A 353 -17.57 -14.45 -9.61
CA GLU A 353 -17.49 -15.88 -9.85
C GLU A 353 -16.24 -16.24 -10.68
N LYS A 354 -15.87 -15.40 -11.65
CA LYS A 354 -14.66 -15.60 -12.46
C LYS A 354 -13.40 -15.46 -11.61
N SER A 355 -13.34 -14.43 -10.76
CA SER A 355 -12.19 -14.20 -9.87
C SER A 355 -12.01 -15.34 -8.87
N VAL A 356 -13.10 -15.84 -8.28
CA VAL A 356 -13.05 -16.99 -7.35
C VAL A 356 -12.59 -18.27 -8.04
N GLN A 357 -13.00 -18.53 -9.28
CA GLN A 357 -12.53 -19.69 -10.05
C GLN A 357 -11.01 -19.68 -10.25
N VAL A 358 -10.41 -18.51 -10.50
CA VAL A 358 -8.95 -18.39 -10.65
C VAL A 358 -8.22 -18.70 -9.34
N VAL A 359 -8.73 -18.22 -8.20
CA VAL A 359 -8.14 -18.52 -6.87
C VAL A 359 -8.10 -20.03 -6.64
N ARG A 360 -9.17 -20.75 -7.00
CA ARG A 360 -9.26 -22.21 -6.86
C ARG A 360 -8.19 -22.93 -7.68
N TYR A 361 -8.05 -22.54 -8.95
CA TYR A 361 -7.09 -23.16 -9.88
C TYR A 361 -5.62 -22.96 -9.44
N CYS A 362 -5.30 -21.79 -8.90
CA CYS A 362 -3.96 -21.50 -8.40
C CYS A 362 -3.59 -22.44 -7.23
N HIS A 363 -4.52 -22.71 -6.30
CA HIS A 363 -4.27 -23.61 -5.17
C HIS A 363 -4.08 -25.08 -5.61
N THR A 364 -4.83 -25.57 -6.60
CA THR A 364 -4.70 -26.96 -7.08
C THR A 364 -3.37 -27.22 -7.79
N SER A 365 -2.81 -26.20 -8.42
CA SER A 365 -1.53 -26.29 -9.13
C SER A 365 -0.33 -26.30 -8.17
N SER A 366 -0.43 -25.61 -7.02
CA SER A 366 0.64 -25.58 -5.99
C SER A 366 0.79 -26.90 -5.22
N THR A 367 -0.27 -27.73 -5.13
CA THR A 367 -0.24 -29.00 -4.39
C THR A 367 0.30 -30.19 -5.18
N THR A 368 0.63 -30.00 -6.47
CA THR A 368 1.21 -31.04 -7.34
C THR A 368 2.59 -30.62 -7.84
N SER A 369 3.62 -30.79 -7.01
CA SER A 369 4.99 -30.84 -7.51
C SER A 369 5.32 -32.26 -8.01
N SER A 370 5.84 -32.33 -9.23
CA SER A 370 6.23 -33.53 -10.00
C SER A 370 5.11 -34.35 -10.67
N SER A 371 4.45 -33.76 -11.65
CA SER A 371 4.24 -34.46 -12.93
C SER A 371 4.13 -33.41 -14.03
N SER A 372 4.81 -33.68 -15.15
CA SER A 372 4.71 -32.91 -16.38
C SER A 372 3.26 -32.51 -16.65
N LEU A 373 3.07 -31.22 -16.89
CA LEU A 373 1.82 -30.63 -17.38
C LEU A 373 1.08 -31.59 -18.33
N PRO A 374 -0.15 -32.03 -18.04
CA PRO A 374 -1.11 -32.23 -19.10
C PRO A 374 -1.65 -30.84 -19.41
N LEU A 375 -0.93 -30.12 -20.27
CA LEU A 375 -1.55 -29.02 -21.01
C LEU A 375 -2.75 -29.62 -21.73
N SER A 376 -3.96 -29.23 -21.31
CA SER A 376 -5.16 -29.45 -22.11
C SER A 376 -4.98 -28.65 -23.39
N ASN A 377 -4.47 -29.37 -24.38
CA ASN A 377 -4.27 -28.96 -25.74
C ASN A 377 -5.65 -28.69 -26.35
N ASN A 378 -6.05 -27.43 -26.39
CA ASN A 378 -7.03 -26.91 -27.34
C ASN A 378 -6.69 -25.44 -27.60
N GLY A 379 -5.71 -25.26 -28.48
CA GLY A 379 -5.17 -23.96 -28.91
C GLY A 379 -3.82 -24.10 -29.64
N ASN A 380 -3.83 -24.81 -30.78
CA ASN A 380 -2.82 -24.89 -31.86
C ASN A 380 -1.39 -25.34 -31.55
N ALA A 381 -1.17 -26.65 -31.80
CA ALA A 381 0.11 -27.36 -31.82
C ALA A 381 1.19 -26.76 -32.76
N PHE A 382 0.84 -25.77 -33.60
CA PHE A 382 1.76 -25.10 -34.51
C PHE A 382 2.61 -24.01 -33.82
N LEU A 383 2.03 -23.30 -32.84
CA LEU A 383 2.71 -22.21 -32.12
C LEU A 383 3.73 -22.72 -31.10
N THR A 384 3.47 -23.87 -30.49
CA THR A 384 4.42 -24.54 -29.58
C THR A 384 5.57 -25.24 -30.30
N SER A 385 5.55 -25.34 -31.64
CA SER A 385 6.65 -25.86 -32.47
C SER A 385 7.46 -24.79 -33.19
N MET A 386 7.08 -23.51 -33.10
CA MET A 386 7.81 -22.42 -33.73
C MET A 386 9.14 -22.15 -32.99
N SER A 387 10.25 -22.57 -33.59
CA SER A 387 11.59 -22.16 -33.16
C SER A 387 11.83 -20.67 -33.43
N ASN A 388 12.89 -20.11 -32.84
CA ASN A 388 13.27 -18.70 -33.01
C ASN A 388 13.42 -18.30 -34.49
N GLU A 389 13.99 -19.19 -35.32
CA GLU A 389 14.13 -18.99 -36.77
C GLU A 389 12.77 -18.86 -37.49
N HIS A 390 11.74 -19.56 -37.02
CA HIS A 390 10.39 -19.40 -37.55
C HIS A 390 9.75 -18.08 -37.12
N VAL A 391 10.06 -17.58 -35.92
CA VAL A 391 9.58 -16.28 -35.43
C VAL A 391 10.24 -15.13 -36.20
N GLU A 392 11.53 -15.24 -36.51
CA GLU A 392 12.25 -14.27 -37.34
C GLU A 392 11.65 -14.21 -38.76
N ASN A 393 11.50 -15.36 -39.42
CA ASN A 393 10.88 -15.46 -40.75
C ASN A 393 9.42 -14.95 -40.73
N TRP A 394 8.67 -15.20 -39.65
CA TRP A 394 7.32 -14.69 -39.48
C TRP A 394 7.29 -13.16 -39.36
N LEU A 395 8.18 -12.55 -38.58
CA LEU A 395 8.30 -11.09 -38.46
C LEU A 395 8.67 -10.44 -39.80
N GLU A 396 9.58 -11.05 -40.57
CA GLU A 396 9.92 -10.58 -41.91
C GLU A 396 8.71 -10.61 -42.85
N SER A 397 7.94 -11.69 -42.85
CA SER A 397 6.73 -11.85 -43.68
C SER A 397 5.65 -10.78 -43.40
N LYS A 398 5.68 -10.16 -42.21
CA LYS A 398 4.74 -9.10 -41.79
C LYS A 398 5.34 -7.69 -41.90
N GLY A 399 6.51 -7.55 -42.51
CA GLY A 399 7.16 -6.27 -42.74
C GLY A 399 7.83 -5.67 -41.49
N LEU A 400 8.17 -6.51 -40.51
CA LEU A 400 8.83 -6.15 -39.24
C LEU A 400 10.30 -6.58 -39.20
N HIS A 401 10.98 -6.60 -40.36
CA HIS A 401 12.38 -7.03 -40.53
C HIS A 401 13.37 -6.33 -39.58
N ARG A 402 13.10 -5.09 -39.15
CA ARG A 402 13.97 -4.36 -38.22
C ARG A 402 13.97 -4.95 -36.80
N LEU A 403 12.94 -5.71 -36.44
CA LEU A 403 12.74 -6.22 -35.08
C LEU A 403 13.23 -7.66 -34.91
N THR A 404 13.69 -8.33 -35.97
CA THR A 404 14.21 -9.70 -35.90
C THR A 404 15.37 -9.83 -34.90
N SER A 405 16.30 -8.88 -34.89
CA SER A 405 17.41 -8.85 -33.92
C SER A 405 16.94 -8.73 -32.47
N ALA A 406 15.90 -7.93 -32.20
CA ALA A 406 15.31 -7.75 -30.87
C ALA A 406 14.46 -8.96 -30.43
N PHE A 407 14.00 -9.78 -31.37
CA PHE A 407 13.20 -10.99 -31.14
C PHE A 407 13.99 -12.29 -31.28
N SER A 408 15.32 -12.22 -31.42
CA SER A 408 16.20 -13.39 -31.63
C SER A 408 16.13 -14.46 -30.53
N GLN A 409 15.71 -14.08 -29.32
CA GLN A 409 15.51 -14.99 -28.18
C GLN A 409 14.05 -15.35 -27.92
N ILE A 410 13.12 -14.93 -28.78
CA ILE A 410 11.69 -15.11 -28.59
C ILE A 410 11.20 -16.27 -29.47
N ASP A 411 10.77 -17.34 -28.83
CA ASP A 411 10.15 -18.50 -29.48
C ASP A 411 8.62 -18.32 -29.63
N GLY A 412 7.97 -19.26 -30.32
CA GLY A 412 6.52 -19.20 -30.53
C GLY A 412 5.69 -19.22 -29.23
N GLN A 413 6.23 -19.82 -28.16
CA GLN A 413 5.58 -19.84 -26.86
C GLN A 413 5.57 -18.43 -26.22
N LEU A 414 6.67 -17.70 -26.31
CA LEU A 414 6.78 -16.32 -25.84
C LEU A 414 5.93 -15.35 -26.69
N ILE A 415 5.80 -15.57 -28.00
CA ILE A 415 4.85 -14.81 -28.84
C ILE A 415 3.41 -15.03 -28.37
N TRP A 416 3.04 -16.27 -28.03
CA TRP A 416 1.71 -16.56 -27.50
C TRP A 416 1.48 -15.89 -26.14
N GLN A 417 2.50 -15.86 -25.27
CA GLN A 417 2.43 -15.13 -24.01
C GLN A 417 2.29 -13.63 -24.21
N LEU A 418 2.97 -13.04 -25.19
CA LEU A 418 2.81 -11.63 -25.58
C LEU A 418 1.38 -11.35 -26.08
N LYS A 419 0.81 -12.26 -26.88
CA LYS A 419 -0.61 -12.18 -27.29
C LYS A 419 -1.55 -12.21 -26.09
N ARG A 420 -1.30 -13.09 -25.13
CA ARG A 420 -2.11 -13.18 -23.90
C ARG A 420 -1.94 -11.94 -23.02
N LEU A 421 -0.74 -11.37 -22.95
CA LEU A 421 -0.43 -10.14 -22.22
C LEU A 421 -1.20 -8.94 -22.80
N ARG A 422 -1.34 -8.88 -24.13
CA ARG A 422 -2.18 -7.88 -24.81
C ARG A 422 -3.64 -7.95 -24.34
N GLU A 423 -4.18 -9.15 -24.12
CA GLU A 423 -5.57 -9.35 -23.70
C GLU A 423 -5.79 -9.10 -22.21
N THR A 424 -4.81 -9.41 -21.35
CA THR A 424 -4.93 -9.27 -19.89
C THR A 424 -4.45 -7.93 -19.34
N THR A 425 -3.41 -7.33 -19.92
CA THR A 425 -2.80 -6.07 -19.49
C THR A 425 -2.32 -5.21 -20.69
N PRO A 426 -3.25 -4.61 -21.46
CA PRO A 426 -2.92 -3.90 -22.70
C PRO A 426 -1.92 -2.75 -22.52
N GLU A 427 -2.06 -1.95 -21.46
CA GLU A 427 -1.18 -0.80 -21.20
C GLU A 427 0.27 -1.23 -20.92
N TYR A 428 0.45 -2.32 -20.17
CA TYR A 428 1.78 -2.86 -19.89
C TYR A 428 2.40 -3.46 -21.16
N PHE A 429 1.59 -4.21 -21.93
CA PHE A 429 1.99 -4.75 -23.23
C PHE A 429 2.49 -3.64 -24.17
N TYR A 430 1.74 -2.56 -24.36
CA TYR A 430 2.18 -1.44 -25.21
C TYR A 430 3.42 -0.73 -24.66
N SER A 431 3.53 -0.57 -23.34
CA SER A 431 4.70 0.04 -22.70
C SER A 431 5.99 -0.77 -22.91
N ILE A 432 5.89 -2.11 -22.95
CA ILE A 432 7.02 -3.01 -23.21
C ILE A 432 7.45 -2.91 -24.67
N LEU A 433 6.50 -2.92 -25.62
CA LEU A 433 6.81 -2.82 -27.04
C LEU A 433 7.53 -1.51 -27.38
N GLU A 434 7.11 -0.41 -26.76
CA GLU A 434 7.76 0.90 -26.93
C GLU A 434 9.13 0.96 -26.24
N ARG A 435 9.25 0.53 -24.97
CA ARG A 435 10.45 0.76 -24.17
C ARG A 435 11.54 -0.29 -24.33
N GLN A 436 11.17 -1.57 -24.45
CA GLN A 436 12.14 -2.68 -24.52
C GLN A 436 12.43 -3.09 -25.97
N PHE A 437 11.40 -3.09 -26.81
CA PHE A 437 11.55 -3.46 -28.23
C PHE A 437 11.73 -2.26 -29.16
N GLY A 438 11.65 -1.03 -28.64
CA GLY A 438 11.89 0.19 -29.40
C GLY A 438 10.93 0.38 -30.58
N MET A 439 9.73 -0.21 -30.50
CA MET A 439 8.76 -0.20 -31.58
C MET A 439 8.14 1.18 -31.75
N THR A 440 8.05 1.66 -32.99
CA THR A 440 7.27 2.86 -33.31
C THR A 440 5.78 2.53 -33.32
N LEU A 441 4.93 3.56 -33.32
CA LEU A 441 3.47 3.37 -33.45
C LEU A 441 3.08 2.51 -34.66
N ILE A 442 3.77 2.67 -35.79
CA ILE A 442 3.52 1.90 -37.02
C ILE A 442 3.89 0.42 -36.82
N ASP A 443 4.99 0.15 -36.13
CA ASP A 443 5.44 -1.21 -35.82
C ASP A 443 4.46 -1.91 -34.87
N ILE A 444 3.98 -1.20 -33.84
CA ILE A 444 2.98 -1.71 -32.89
C ILE A 444 1.68 -2.09 -33.60
N LEU A 445 1.18 -1.26 -34.53
CA LEU A 445 -0.04 -1.55 -35.28
C LEU A 445 0.13 -2.79 -36.19
N ARG A 446 1.27 -2.91 -36.85
CA ARG A 446 1.60 -4.07 -37.70
C ARG A 446 1.78 -5.35 -36.86
N PHE A 447 2.44 -5.24 -35.71
CA PHE A 447 2.64 -6.36 -34.80
C PHE A 447 1.31 -6.83 -34.21
N ASN A 448 0.41 -5.92 -33.86
CA ASN A 448 -0.95 -6.28 -33.44
C ASN A 448 -1.71 -7.04 -34.51
N ALA A 449 -1.71 -6.54 -35.75
CA ALA A 449 -2.34 -7.24 -36.87
C ALA A 449 -1.70 -8.61 -37.11
N ALA A 450 -0.39 -8.74 -36.92
CA ALA A 450 0.31 -10.02 -37.00
C ALA A 450 -0.14 -10.99 -35.91
N LEU A 451 -0.24 -10.56 -34.64
CA LEU A 451 -0.73 -11.39 -33.54
C LEU A 451 -2.17 -11.89 -33.76
N ASP A 452 -3.01 -11.12 -34.45
CA ASP A 452 -4.37 -11.55 -34.80
C ASP A 452 -4.39 -12.67 -35.84
N THR A 453 -3.35 -12.79 -36.67
CA THR A 453 -3.22 -13.88 -37.65
C THR A 453 -2.77 -15.21 -37.04
N LEU A 454 -2.27 -15.21 -35.81
CA LEU A 454 -1.93 -16.41 -35.06
C LEU A 454 -3.18 -16.97 -34.38
N GLN A 455 -3.97 -17.75 -35.11
CA GLN A 455 -5.13 -18.46 -34.51
C GLN A 455 -4.66 -19.57 -33.58
#